data_AF-A0A955PA39-F1
#
_entry.id   AF-A0A955PA39-F1
#
_cell.length_a   1.000
_cell.length_b   1.000
_cell.length_c   1.000
_cell.angle_alpha   90.00
_cell.angle_beta   90.00
_cell.angle_gamma   90.00
#
_symmetry.space_group_name_H-M   'P 1'
#
loop_
_entity.id
_entity.type
_entity.pdbx_description
1 polymer ?
#
loop_
_entity_poly.entity_id
_entity_poly.type
_entity_poly.pdbx_seq_one_letter_code
_entity_poly.pdbx_strand_id
1 'polypeptide(L)'
;MKVAFLMGNRLNAWHTRMYEPLLGLGVDLKALTYRPLRFPLEQVRIPYEIIPNRAETRTLGKRIREGIENRLVGTPVNEEPAGLSERLEGFDLIHSWELFSADTEAALEAKQRWGTPVLVTVWDNLPFHREKDAVFA
;
A
#
# COMPACT_ATOMS: atom_id res chain seq x y z
N MET A 1 -13.13 -15.91 6.16
CA MET A 1 -12.15 -14.94 6.67
C MET A 1 -11.74 -14.04 5.51
N LYS A 2 -11.84 -12.72 5.66
CA LYS A 2 -11.47 -11.71 4.66
C LYS A 2 -10.09 -11.15 4.97
N VAL A 3 -9.17 -11.26 4.02
CA VAL A 3 -7.80 -10.78 4.18
C VAL A 3 -7.47 -9.78 3.09
N ALA A 4 -7.02 -8.59 3.51
CA ALA A 4 -6.50 -7.55 2.62
C ALA A 4 -4.99 -7.71 2.47
N PHE A 5 -4.48 -7.67 1.24
CA PHE A 5 -3.05 -7.61 0.95
C PHE A 5 -2.65 -6.22 0.45
N LEU A 6 -1.66 -5.63 1.10
CA LEU A 6 -1.09 -4.35 0.69
C LEU A 6 0.36 -4.57 0.23
N MET A 7 0.61 -4.33 -1.05
CA MET A 7 1.94 -4.47 -1.69
C MET A 7 2.28 -3.24 -2.54
N GLY A 8 1.55 -2.16 -2.34
CA GLY A 8 1.65 -0.90 -3.04
C GLY A 8 1.50 -1.06 -4.54
N ASN A 9 2.23 -0.23 -5.26
CA ASN A 9 2.37 -0.33 -6.72
C ASN A 9 3.29 -1.47 -7.19
N ARG A 10 3.75 -2.34 -6.28
CA ARG A 10 4.66 -3.47 -6.55
C ARG A 10 3.99 -4.84 -6.55
N LEU A 11 2.66 -4.88 -6.50
CA LEU A 11 1.89 -6.12 -6.64
C LEU A 11 2.35 -6.87 -7.90
N ASN A 12 2.71 -8.14 -7.73
CA ASN A 12 3.14 -9.00 -8.84
C ASN A 12 2.88 -10.48 -8.52
N ALA A 13 2.91 -11.32 -9.56
CA ALA A 13 2.59 -12.73 -9.46
C ALA A 13 3.52 -13.50 -8.51
N TRP A 14 4.80 -13.11 -8.43
CA TRP A 14 5.77 -13.78 -7.57
C TRP A 14 5.43 -13.62 -6.09
N HIS A 15 5.11 -12.40 -5.64
CA HIS A 15 4.65 -12.15 -4.27
C HIS A 15 3.30 -12.83 -3.98
N THR A 16 2.37 -12.84 -4.94
CA THR A 16 1.03 -13.41 -4.70
C THR A 16 1.01 -14.93 -4.73
N ARG A 17 1.99 -15.58 -5.36
CA ARG A 17 2.02 -17.04 -5.57
C ARG A 17 1.94 -17.84 -4.26
N MET A 18 2.55 -17.35 -3.19
CA MET A 18 2.53 -18.02 -1.88
C MET A 18 1.14 -18.05 -1.23
N TYR A 19 0.23 -17.15 -1.66
CA TYR A 19 -1.12 -17.04 -1.13
C TYR A 19 -2.17 -17.70 -2.02
N GLU A 20 -1.85 -18.04 -3.27
CA GLU A 20 -2.76 -18.74 -4.18
C GLU A 20 -3.40 -20.00 -3.59
N PRO A 21 -2.69 -20.86 -2.81
CA PRO A 21 -3.31 -22.02 -2.18
C PRO A 21 -4.49 -21.69 -1.27
N LEU A 22 -4.55 -20.48 -0.70
CA LEU A 22 -5.61 -20.06 0.21
C LEU A 22 -6.95 -19.81 -0.50
N LEU A 23 -6.93 -19.54 -1.81
CA LEU A 23 -8.15 -19.31 -2.60
C LEU A 23 -9.08 -20.53 -2.59
N GLY A 24 -8.53 -21.74 -2.44
CA GLY A 24 -9.29 -22.99 -2.32
C GLY A 24 -9.74 -23.37 -0.91
N LEU A 25 -9.34 -22.60 0.10
CA LEU A 25 -9.55 -22.92 1.52
C LEU A 25 -10.64 -22.06 2.18
N GLY A 26 -11.42 -21.31 1.39
CA GLY A 26 -12.48 -20.44 1.90
C GLY A 26 -11.98 -19.13 2.53
N VAL A 27 -10.74 -18.73 2.22
CA VAL A 27 -10.21 -17.41 2.57
C VAL A 27 -10.52 -16.44 1.43
N ASP A 28 -11.24 -15.38 1.75
CA ASP A 28 -11.55 -14.30 0.82
C ASP A 28 -10.37 -13.33 0.77
N LEU A 29 -9.53 -13.48 -0.27
CA LEU A 29 -8.32 -12.70 -0.44
C LEU A 29 -8.56 -11.55 -1.42
N LYS A 30 -8.13 -10.34 -1.03
CA LYS A 30 -8.14 -9.18 -1.91
C LYS A 30 -6.85 -8.37 -1.79
N ALA A 31 -6.15 -8.19 -2.89
CA ALA A 31 -5.02 -7.27 -2.95
C ALA A 31 -5.48 -5.86 -3.29
N LEU A 32 -4.95 -4.86 -2.59
CA LEU A 32 -5.16 -3.44 -2.88
C LEU A 32 -3.85 -2.88 -3.44
N THR A 33 -3.91 -2.31 -4.64
CA THR A 33 -2.76 -1.72 -5.35
C THR A 33 -3.14 -0.38 -5.97
N TYR A 34 -2.20 0.34 -6.53
CA TYR A 34 -2.42 1.64 -7.15
C TYR A 34 -1.37 1.90 -8.24
N ARG A 35 -1.69 2.85 -9.13
CA ARG A 35 -0.79 3.23 -10.23
C ARG A 35 0.28 4.22 -9.75
N PRO A 36 1.39 4.42 -10.48
CA PRO A 36 1.83 3.64 -11.62
C PRO A 36 2.31 2.26 -11.18
N LEU A 37 1.84 1.19 -11.84
CA LEU A 37 2.24 -0.18 -11.54
C LEU A 37 3.69 -0.41 -11.93
N ARG A 38 4.48 -1.04 -11.05
CA ARG A 38 5.87 -1.43 -11.35
C ARG A 38 5.98 -2.75 -12.09
N PHE A 39 4.94 -3.58 -12.03
CA PHE A 39 4.93 -4.92 -12.62
C PHE A 39 3.62 -5.20 -13.37
N PRO A 40 3.67 -6.08 -14.39
CA PRO A 40 2.49 -6.59 -15.08
C PRO A 40 1.59 -7.41 -14.12
N LEU A 41 0.27 -7.25 -14.25
CA LEU A 41 -0.72 -7.90 -13.37
C LEU A 41 -1.42 -9.11 -14.00
N GLU A 42 -1.14 -9.42 -15.27
CA GLU A 42 -1.79 -10.48 -16.06
C GLU A 42 -1.60 -11.87 -15.45
N GLN A 43 -0.53 -12.05 -14.67
CA GLN A 43 -0.21 -13.31 -14.01
C GLN A 43 -0.68 -13.37 -12.54
N VAL A 44 -1.25 -12.28 -12.00
CA VAL A 44 -1.76 -12.24 -10.63
C VAL A 44 -3.10 -12.96 -10.57
N ARG A 45 -3.16 -14.07 -9.83
CA ARG A 45 -4.38 -14.88 -9.69
C ARG A 45 -5.29 -14.46 -8.54
N ILE A 46 -4.74 -13.74 -7.58
CA ILE A 46 -5.49 -13.25 -6.43
C ILE A 46 -6.36 -12.07 -6.88
N PRO A 47 -7.65 -12.01 -6.46
CA PRO A 47 -8.48 -10.85 -6.73
C PRO A 47 -7.79 -9.56 -6.26
N TYR A 48 -7.74 -8.55 -7.13
CA TYR A 48 -7.13 -7.27 -6.80
C TYR A 48 -8.00 -6.09 -7.18
N GLU A 49 -7.76 -4.97 -6.52
CA GLU A 49 -8.36 -3.68 -6.83
C GLU A 49 -7.28 -2.62 -7.03
N ILE A 50 -7.38 -1.87 -8.12
CA ILE A 50 -6.52 -0.71 -8.39
C ILE A 50 -7.24 0.52 -7.85
N ILE A 51 -6.67 1.10 -6.79
CA ILE A 51 -7.16 2.30 -6.12
C ILE A 51 -6.59 3.52 -6.83
N PRO A 52 -7.38 4.58 -7.04
CA PRO A 52 -6.88 5.84 -7.58
C PRO A 52 -5.91 6.49 -6.59
N ASN A 53 -4.88 7.15 -7.11
CA ASN A 53 -4.01 7.94 -6.26
C ASN A 53 -4.74 9.19 -5.74
N ARG A 54 -4.33 9.66 -4.56
CA ARG A 54 -4.85 10.90 -3.97
C ARG A 54 -4.66 12.11 -4.88
N ALA A 55 -3.62 12.13 -5.70
CA ALA A 55 -3.41 13.16 -6.71
C ALA A 55 -4.50 13.18 -7.82
N GLU A 56 -5.07 12.02 -8.15
CA GLU A 56 -6.11 11.86 -9.18
C GLU A 56 -7.48 12.34 -8.69
N THR A 57 -7.73 12.28 -7.39
CA THR A 57 -9.01 12.68 -6.77
C THR A 57 -9.06 14.14 -6.32
N ARG A 58 -7.98 14.91 -6.51
CA ARG A 58 -7.83 16.31 -6.05
C ARG A 58 -8.27 17.35 -7.09
N THR A 59 -8.86 18.44 -6.60
CA THR A 59 -9.16 19.65 -7.38
C THR A 59 -7.90 20.43 -7.77
N LEU A 60 -7.99 21.20 -8.86
CA LEU A 60 -6.85 21.93 -9.46
C LEU A 60 -6.11 22.83 -8.45
N GLY A 61 -6.82 23.49 -7.55
CA GLY A 61 -6.22 24.38 -6.54
C GLY A 61 -5.36 23.66 -5.49
N LYS A 62 -5.73 22.44 -5.08
CA LYS A 62 -4.93 21.63 -4.14
C LYS A 62 -3.63 21.12 -4.80
N ARG A 63 -3.69 20.78 -6.08
CA ARG A 63 -2.51 20.36 -6.87
C ARG A 63 -1.45 21.45 -6.95
N ILE A 64 -1.86 22.71 -7.12
CA ILE A 64 -0.92 23.85 -7.20
C ILE A 64 -0.21 24.07 -5.85
N ARG A 65 -0.96 24.06 -4.75
CA ARG A 65 -0.41 24.27 -3.40
C ARG A 65 0.61 23.20 -3.02
N GLU A 66 0.29 21.93 -3.27
CA GLU A 66 1.21 20.83 -3.00
C GLU A 66 2.41 20.82 -3.97
N GLY A 67 2.26 21.29 -5.20
CA GLY A 67 3.40 21.49 -6.10
C GLY A 67 4.44 22.46 -5.52
N ILE A 68 3.98 23.48 -4.80
CA ILE A 68 4.85 24.43 -4.08
C ILE A 68 5.46 23.77 -2.84
N GLU A 69 4.67 23.06 -2.04
CA GLU A 69 5.15 22.34 -0.84
C GLU A 69 6.14 21.22 -1.18
N ASN A 70 5.87 20.43 -2.23
CA ASN A 70 6.78 19.38 -2.75
C ASN A 70 8.12 19.95 -3.21
N ARG A 71 8.13 21.16 -3.80
CA ARG A 71 9.35 21.84 -4.22
C ARG A 71 10.18 22.35 -3.03
N LEU A 72 9.54 22.62 -1.90
CA LEU A 72 10.19 23.09 -0.68
C LEU A 72 10.70 21.95 0.21
N VAL A 73 9.96 20.85 0.33
CA VAL A 73 10.27 19.72 1.24
C VAL A 73 11.07 18.61 0.53
N GLY A 74 11.07 18.58 -0.80
CA GLY A 74 11.90 17.66 -1.58
C GLY A 74 11.53 16.18 -1.44
N THR A 75 10.29 15.90 -1.05
CA THR A 75 9.70 14.56 -0.97
C THR A 75 8.41 14.58 -1.77
N PRO A 76 8.26 13.75 -2.83
CA PRO A 76 7.03 13.74 -3.60
C PRO A 76 5.87 13.15 -2.78
N VAL A 77 4.92 14.01 -2.38
CA VAL A 77 3.69 13.70 -1.59
C VAL A 77 2.64 12.85 -2.38
N ASN A 78 2.99 12.25 -3.51
CA ASN A 78 2.00 11.89 -4.54
C ASN A 78 1.74 10.39 -4.76
N GLU A 79 2.27 9.49 -3.94
CA GLU A 79 2.02 8.04 -4.09
C GLU A 79 1.04 7.46 -3.05
N GLU A 80 0.33 8.30 -2.31
CA GLU A 80 -0.68 7.80 -1.36
C GLU A 80 -1.97 7.38 -2.11
N PRO A 81 -2.39 6.10 -2.03
CA PRO A 81 -3.68 5.67 -2.52
C PRO A 81 -4.82 6.39 -1.79
N ALA A 82 -5.78 6.92 -2.55
CA ALA A 82 -6.89 7.68 -2.00
C ALA A 82 -7.81 6.78 -1.16
N GLY A 83 -7.90 7.08 0.13
CA GLY A 83 -8.79 6.41 1.06
C GLY A 83 -8.46 4.92 1.27
N LEU A 84 -7.17 4.58 1.24
CA LEU A 84 -6.74 3.19 1.44
C LEU A 84 -7.17 2.66 2.79
N SER A 85 -7.04 3.45 3.87
CA SER A 85 -7.49 3.01 5.18
C SER A 85 -8.99 2.73 5.18
N GLU A 86 -9.84 3.63 4.68
CA GLU A 86 -11.30 3.41 4.60
C GLU A 86 -11.68 2.13 3.85
N ARG A 87 -10.90 1.75 2.83
CA ARG A 87 -11.12 0.52 2.06
C ARG A 87 -10.75 -0.76 2.80
N LEU A 88 -10.09 -0.65 3.95
CA LEU A 88 -9.73 -1.77 4.82
C LEU A 88 -10.83 -2.09 5.86
N GLU A 89 -11.89 -1.30 5.90
CA GLU A 89 -13.05 -1.58 6.76
C GLU A 89 -13.68 -2.95 6.40
N GLY A 90 -13.99 -3.74 7.42
CA GLY A 90 -14.68 -5.02 7.26
C GLY A 90 -13.78 -6.19 6.84
N PHE A 91 -12.46 -6.01 6.79
CA PHE A 91 -11.50 -7.11 6.72
C PHE A 91 -11.21 -7.70 8.11
N ASP A 92 -10.97 -9.01 8.17
CA ASP A 92 -10.63 -9.74 9.39
C ASP A 92 -9.13 -9.69 9.70
N LEU A 93 -8.31 -9.48 8.67
CA LEU A 93 -6.85 -9.36 8.77
C LEU A 93 -6.33 -8.47 7.62
N ILE A 94 -5.35 -7.63 7.94
CA ILE A 94 -4.60 -6.86 6.95
C ILE A 94 -3.17 -7.39 6.94
N HIS A 95 -2.67 -7.78 5.77
CA HIS A 95 -1.27 -8.12 5.58
C HIS A 95 -0.60 -7.05 4.72
N SER A 96 0.21 -6.20 5.35
CA SER A 96 1.06 -5.22 4.67
C SER A 96 2.45 -5.78 4.40
N TRP A 97 2.95 -5.56 3.19
CA TRP A 97 4.35 -5.78 2.84
C TRP A 97 5.08 -4.46 2.87
N GLU A 98 6.02 -4.32 3.80
CA GLU A 98 6.84 -3.13 3.89
C GLU A 98 7.87 -3.14 2.75
N LEU A 99 7.56 -2.35 1.72
CA LEU A 99 8.34 -2.15 0.50
C LEU A 99 8.68 -0.67 0.30
N PHE A 100 8.83 0.08 1.39
CA PHE A 100 9.06 1.53 1.41
C PHE A 100 7.86 2.31 0.85
N SER A 101 6.65 1.94 1.26
CA SER A 101 5.37 2.53 0.83
C SER A 101 4.51 2.94 2.03
N ALA A 102 3.58 3.87 1.83
CA ALA A 102 2.64 4.33 2.87
C ALA A 102 1.57 3.28 3.24
N ASP A 103 1.60 2.11 2.62
CA ASP A 103 0.66 1.01 2.83
C ASP A 103 0.60 0.53 4.29
N THR A 104 1.75 0.41 4.96
CA THR A 104 1.80 0.01 6.37
C THR A 104 1.17 1.07 7.27
N GLU A 105 1.37 2.35 6.96
CA GLU A 105 0.72 3.45 7.69
C GLU A 105 -0.80 3.35 7.57
N ALA A 106 -1.33 3.15 6.36
CA ALA A 106 -2.77 2.95 6.15
C ALA A 106 -3.32 1.70 6.87
N ALA A 107 -2.55 0.60 6.93
CA ALA A 107 -2.92 -0.58 7.70
C ALA A 107 -2.97 -0.30 9.21
N LEU A 108 -2.02 0.48 9.73
CA LEU A 108 -1.99 0.87 11.14
C LEU A 108 -3.12 1.84 11.48
N GLU A 109 -3.46 2.77 10.60
CA GLU A 109 -4.67 3.59 10.75
C GLU A 109 -5.92 2.72 10.82
N ALA A 110 -6.03 1.72 9.94
CA ALA A 110 -7.17 0.80 9.93
C ALA A 110 -7.29 0.01 11.24
N LYS A 111 -6.16 -0.47 11.76
CA LYS A 111 -6.10 -1.11 13.09
C LYS A 111 -6.57 -0.18 14.20
N GLN A 112 -6.15 1.08 14.19
CA GLN A 112 -6.56 2.06 15.20
C GLN A 112 -8.05 2.37 15.12
N ARG A 113 -8.61 2.48 13.91
CA ARG A 113 -10.01 2.86 13.68
C ARG A 113 -11.00 1.71 13.91
N TRP A 114 -10.69 0.52 13.40
CA TRP A 114 -11.63 -0.63 13.38
C TRP A 114 -11.18 -1.82 14.21
N GLY A 115 -9.99 -1.77 14.81
CA GLY A 115 -9.45 -2.90 15.57
C GLY A 115 -8.96 -4.07 14.71
N THR A 116 -8.90 -3.90 13.39
CA THR A 116 -8.48 -4.97 12.46
C THR A 116 -7.02 -5.37 12.75
N PRO A 117 -6.74 -6.67 13.00
CA PRO A 117 -5.38 -7.17 13.15
C PRO A 117 -4.53 -6.87 11.91
N VAL A 118 -3.26 -6.51 12.15
CA VAL A 118 -2.29 -6.21 11.09
C VAL A 118 -1.09 -7.14 11.22
N LEU A 119 -0.78 -7.84 10.14
CA LEU A 119 0.47 -8.54 9.93
C LEU A 119 1.35 -7.68 9.01
N VAL A 120 2.58 -7.42 9.42
CA VAL A 120 3.57 -6.70 8.60
C VAL A 120 4.69 -7.67 8.23
N THR A 121 4.94 -7.84 6.94
CA THR A 121 6.15 -8.50 6.44
C THR A 121 7.15 -7.45 6.01
N VAL A 122 8.28 -7.42 6.71
CA VAL A 122 9.42 -6.56 6.35
C VAL A 122 10.27 -7.31 5.33
N TRP A 123 10.25 -6.85 4.07
CA TRP A 123 11.02 -7.49 3.00
C TRP A 123 12.50 -7.12 3.06
N ASP A 124 12.77 -5.87 3.39
CA ASP A 124 14.10 -5.32 3.53
C ASP A 124 14.12 -4.46 4.80
N ASN A 125 15.14 -4.65 5.64
CA ASN A 125 15.33 -3.94 6.88
C ASN A 125 16.42 -2.87 6.79
N LEU A 126 16.87 -2.50 5.58
CA LEU A 126 17.83 -1.43 5.36
C LEU A 126 17.37 -0.16 6.09
N PRO A 127 18.02 0.18 7.23
CA PRO A 127 17.64 1.36 7.98
C PRO A 127 17.97 2.58 7.12
N PHE A 128 17.14 3.62 7.23
CA PHE A 128 17.42 4.93 6.63
C PHE A 128 17.46 4.96 5.09
N HIS A 129 16.90 3.96 4.38
CA HIS A 129 16.89 3.89 2.91
C HIS A 129 16.40 5.19 2.22
N ARG A 130 15.51 5.95 2.87
CA ARG A 130 14.99 7.22 2.36
C ARG A 130 15.38 8.46 3.18
N GLU A 131 16.23 8.30 4.19
CA GLU A 131 16.70 9.44 4.98
C GLU A 131 17.92 10.06 4.30
N LYS A 132 17.89 11.39 4.14
CA LYS A 132 18.96 12.13 3.46
C LYS A 132 20.22 12.30 4.33
N ASP A 133 20.07 12.11 5.64
CA ASP A 133 21.10 12.39 6.65
C ASP A 133 21.43 11.15 7.50
N ALA A 134 21.46 9.96 6.89
CA ALA A 134 21.84 8.73 7.60
C ALA A 134 23.29 8.81 8.08
N VAL A 135 23.52 9.33 9.29
CA VAL A 135 24.82 9.32 9.96
C VAL A 135 24.99 7.93 10.56
N PHE A 136 25.79 7.11 9.91
CA PHE A 136 26.29 5.87 10.51
C PHE A 136 27.28 6.25 11.61
N ALA A 137 26.84 6.13 12.86
CA ALA A 137 27.68 6.26 14.05
C ALA A 137 28.58 5.04 14.23
#